data_AF-A0A7S1EL17-F1
#
_entry.id   AF-A0A7S1EL17-F1
#
_cell.length_a   1.000
_cell.length_b   1.000
_cell.length_c   1.000
_cell.angle_alpha   90.00
_cell.angle_beta   90.00
_cell.angle_gamma   90.00
#
_symmetry.space_group_name_H-M   'P 1'
#
loop_
_entity.id
_entity.type
_entity.pdbx_description
1 polymer ?
#
loop_
_entity_poly.entity_id
_entity_poly.type
_entity_poly.pdbx_seq_one_letter_code
_entity_poly.pdbx_strand_id
1 'polypeptide(L)'
;VADIPGLIEGAAEGAGLGHQFLRHLQRTRLLLHVVDLAPFDPEVDPVKEAKAIVAELKKYDPELHAKPRWLVLNKLDMVPEDERAARVKDFIKRYKWKGPVFEISALTREGCQPLIHAIYDHVAAEQRVIEERDVRFDAPTPSGSAAE
;
A
#
# COMPACT_ATOMS: atom_id res chain seq x y z
N VAL A 1 -5.07 2.42 11.55
CA VAL A 1 -3.88 1.96 10.79
C VAL A 1 -3.43 0.66 11.43
N ALA A 2 -3.21 -0.39 10.65
CA ALA A 2 -2.67 -1.66 11.12
C ALA A 2 -1.28 -1.80 10.50
N ASP A 3 -0.27 -2.08 11.31
CA ASP A 3 1.08 -2.34 10.82
C ASP A 3 1.21 -3.84 10.51
N ILE A 4 1.97 -4.20 9.49
CA ILE A 4 2.32 -5.59 9.20
C ILE A 4 3.80 -5.72 9.58
N PRO A 5 4.12 -6.10 10.83
CA PRO A 5 5.51 -6.30 11.20
C PRO A 5 6.06 -7.42 10.32
N GLY A 6 7.04 -7.06 9.48
CA GLY A 6 7.95 -7.97 8.79
C GLY A 6 7.31 -9.25 8.25
N LEU A 7 6.91 -9.24 6.98
CA LEU A 7 7.09 -10.42 6.12
C LEU A 7 8.61 -10.66 6.03
N ILE A 8 9.18 -11.20 7.10
CA ILE A 8 10.54 -11.70 7.17
C ILE A 8 10.42 -13.20 6.90
N GLU A 9 11.42 -13.74 6.20
CA GLU A 9 11.58 -15.18 5.94
C GLU A 9 11.13 -16.01 7.15
N GLY A 10 10.08 -16.83 6.97
CA GLY A 10 9.51 -17.67 8.03
C GLY A 10 8.09 -17.30 8.49
N ALA A 11 7.53 -16.16 8.10
CA ALA A 11 6.10 -15.88 8.34
C ALA A 11 5.17 -16.87 7.61
N ALA A 12 5.62 -17.41 6.47
CA ALA A 12 4.92 -18.45 5.71
C ALA A 12 5.02 -19.85 6.33
N GLU A 13 5.99 -20.10 7.22
CA GLU A 13 6.26 -21.42 7.84
C GLU A 13 5.68 -21.57 9.26
N GLY A 14 4.77 -20.70 9.68
CA GLY A 14 3.93 -20.93 10.86
C GLY A 14 4.41 -20.32 12.18
N ALA A 15 5.40 -19.43 12.15
CA ALA A 15 5.80 -18.66 13.33
C ALA A 15 4.92 -17.40 13.54
N GLY A 16 3.67 -17.59 13.96
CA GLY A 16 3.03 -16.65 14.89
C GLY A 16 2.25 -15.43 14.35
N LEU A 17 2.23 -15.14 13.04
CA LEU A 17 1.26 -14.17 12.48
C LEU A 17 -0.08 -14.87 12.23
N GLY A 18 -0.81 -15.15 13.31
CA GLY A 18 -2.02 -15.97 13.31
C GLY A 18 -3.06 -15.53 12.28
N HIS A 19 -3.85 -16.50 11.79
CA HIS A 19 -4.98 -16.33 10.85
C HIS A 19 -5.92 -15.14 11.19
N GLN A 20 -6.00 -14.75 12.48
CA GLN A 20 -6.80 -13.61 12.95
C GLN A 20 -6.22 -12.23 12.60
N PHE A 21 -4.89 -12.08 12.49
CA PHE A 21 -4.21 -10.84 12.13
C PHE A 21 -4.46 -10.48 10.66
N LEU A 22 -4.45 -11.51 9.81
CA LEU A 22 -4.66 -11.38 8.37
C LEU A 22 -6.13 -11.15 8.01
N ARG A 23 -7.06 -11.74 8.77
CA ARG A 23 -8.50 -11.42 8.67
C ARG A 23 -8.78 -9.93 8.97
N HIS A 24 -7.94 -9.27 9.77
CA HIS A 24 -8.01 -7.80 9.95
C HIS A 24 -7.43 -7.03 8.75
N LEU A 25 -6.36 -7.53 8.13
CA LEU A 25 -5.78 -6.94 6.91
C LEU A 25 -6.72 -7.07 5.69
N GLN A 26 -7.55 -8.09 5.64
CA GLN A 26 -8.60 -8.18 4.62
C GLN A 26 -9.62 -7.04 4.72
N ARG A 27 -9.76 -6.38 5.88
CA ARG A 27 -10.62 -5.20 6.05
C ARG A 27 -9.94 -3.87 5.73
N THR A 28 -8.62 -3.85 5.50
CA THR A 28 -7.96 -2.61 5.10
C THR A 28 -8.29 -2.28 3.65
N ARG A 29 -8.41 -0.99 3.37
CA ARG A 29 -8.81 -0.49 2.06
C ARG A 29 -7.60 -0.11 1.20
N LEU A 30 -6.59 0.44 1.85
CA LEU A 30 -5.34 0.87 1.26
C LEU A 30 -4.17 0.14 1.93
N LEU A 31 -3.21 -0.31 1.12
CA LEU A 31 -1.92 -0.82 1.60
C LEU A 31 -0.82 0.21 1.39
N LEU A 32 0.00 0.43 2.42
CA LEU A 32 1.20 1.25 2.32
C LEU A 32 2.41 0.33 2.27
N HIS A 33 3.15 0.39 1.17
CA HIS A 33 4.41 -0.34 1.02
C HIS A 33 5.55 0.58 1.38
N VAL A 34 5.98 0.50 2.64
CA VAL A 34 7.08 1.29 3.17
C VAL A 34 8.40 0.61 2.80
N VAL A 35 9.28 1.33 2.10
CA VAL A 35 10.59 0.85 1.67
C VAL A 35 11.66 1.79 2.23
N ASP A 36 12.70 1.20 2.80
CA ASP A 36 13.88 1.94 3.24
C ASP A 36 14.76 2.30 2.04
N LEU A 37 14.98 3.59 1.78
CA LEU A 37 15.81 4.05 0.67
C LEU A 37 17.31 4.15 1.03
N ALA A 38 17.63 4.08 2.33
CA ALA A 38 18.99 4.20 2.85
C ALA A 38 19.28 3.05 3.83
N PRO A 39 19.33 1.80 3.34
CA PRO A 39 19.75 0.68 4.17
C PRO A 39 21.18 0.92 4.67
N PHE A 40 21.43 0.57 5.93
CA PHE A 40 22.75 0.70 6.54
C PHE A 40 23.78 -0.25 5.92
N ASP A 41 23.31 -1.38 5.39
CA ASP A 41 24.13 -2.37 4.72
C ASP A 41 24.17 -2.08 3.20
N PRO A 42 25.37 -1.82 2.63
CA PRO A 42 25.52 -1.54 1.20
C PRO A 42 25.21 -2.74 0.29
N GLU A 43 25.18 -3.97 0.81
CA GLU A 43 24.80 -5.16 0.03
C GLU A 43 23.28 -5.29 -0.14
N VAL A 44 22.50 -4.59 0.69
CA VAL A 44 21.04 -4.62 0.65
C VAL A 44 20.51 -3.71 -0.46
N ASP A 45 19.95 -4.33 -1.48
CA ASP A 45 19.28 -3.62 -2.57
C ASP A 45 17.80 -3.39 -2.22
N PRO A 46 17.38 -2.14 -1.96
CA PRO A 46 16.02 -1.85 -1.50
C PRO A 46 14.96 -2.24 -2.54
N VAL A 47 15.31 -2.28 -3.83
CA VAL A 47 14.41 -2.71 -4.89
C VAL A 47 14.17 -4.23 -4.82
N LYS A 48 15.17 -5.02 -4.44
CA LYS A 48 15.03 -6.47 -4.29
C LYS A 48 14.18 -6.80 -3.08
N GLU A 49 14.46 -6.17 -1.94
CA GLU A 49 13.68 -6.30 -0.72
C GLU A 49 12.19 -5.98 -0.96
N ALA A 50 11.91 -4.84 -1.58
CA ALA A 50 10.55 -4.45 -1.93
C ALA A 50 9.84 -5.46 -2.85
N LYS A 51 10.57 -6.07 -3.80
CA LYS A 51 10.02 -7.12 -4.67
C LYS A 51 9.80 -8.43 -3.94
N ALA A 52 10.70 -8.81 -3.03
CA ALA A 52 10.58 -10.01 -2.21
C ALA A 52 9.30 -9.95 -1.36
N ILE A 53 9.11 -8.86 -0.61
CA ILE A 53 7.91 -8.64 0.23
C ILE A 53 6.62 -8.74 -0.59
N VAL A 54 6.59 -8.13 -1.78
CA VAL A 54 5.40 -8.19 -2.65
C VAL A 54 5.17 -9.60 -3.20
N ALA A 55 6.24 -10.34 -3.54
CA ALA A 55 6.13 -11.71 -4.01
C ALA A 55 5.60 -12.64 -2.91
N GLU A 56 6.02 -12.45 -1.66
CA GLU A 56 5.50 -13.19 -0.50
C GLU A 56 4.04 -12.86 -0.22
N LEU A 57 3.68 -11.56 -0.22
CA LEU A 57 2.29 -11.12 -0.09
C LEU A 57 1.40 -11.80 -1.14
N LYS A 58 1.88 -11.90 -2.39
CA LYS A 58 1.17 -12.56 -3.48
C LYS A 58 1.00 -14.07 -3.27
N LYS A 59 2.03 -14.74 -2.75
CA LYS A 59 1.96 -16.18 -2.44
C LYS A 59 0.97 -16.45 -1.30
N TYR A 60 0.88 -15.52 -0.35
CA TYR A 60 0.05 -15.68 0.82
C TYR A 60 -1.43 -15.38 0.54
N ASP A 61 -1.74 -14.20 0.00
CA ASP A 61 -3.12 -13.76 -0.27
C ASP A 61 -3.17 -12.94 -1.58
N PRO A 62 -3.60 -13.57 -2.69
CA PRO A 62 -3.76 -12.90 -3.98
C PRO A 62 -4.78 -11.75 -3.96
N GLU A 63 -5.82 -11.82 -3.12
CA GLU A 63 -6.84 -10.78 -2.99
C GLU A 63 -6.25 -9.55 -2.28
N LEU A 64 -5.47 -9.77 -1.22
CA LEU A 64 -4.75 -8.71 -0.52
C LEU A 64 -3.72 -8.06 -1.44
N HIS A 65 -3.01 -8.85 -2.25
CA HIS A 65 -2.07 -8.33 -3.25
C HIS A 65 -2.74 -7.46 -4.33
N ALA A 66 -4.00 -7.73 -4.67
CA ALA A 66 -4.75 -6.99 -5.68
C ALA A 66 -5.26 -5.61 -5.21
N LYS A 67 -5.22 -5.34 -3.90
CA LYS A 67 -5.68 -4.07 -3.33
C LYS A 67 -4.85 -2.87 -3.81
N PRO A 68 -5.45 -1.66 -3.82
CA PRO A 68 -4.70 -0.45 -4.08
C PRO A 68 -3.57 -0.33 -3.06
N ARG A 69 -2.38 -0.07 -3.58
CA ARG A 69 -1.15 0.00 -2.81
C ARG A 69 -0.42 1.28 -3.18
N TRP A 70 0.12 1.98 -2.20
CA TRP A 70 0.97 3.15 -2.38
C TRP A 70 2.39 2.83 -1.96
N LEU A 71 3.36 3.38 -2.68
CA LEU A 71 4.77 3.24 -2.35
C LEU A 71 5.16 4.40 -1.42
N VAL A 72 5.81 4.09 -0.31
CA VAL A 72 6.29 5.07 0.65
C VAL A 72 7.79 4.84 0.84
N LEU A 73 8.61 5.74 0.31
CA LEU A 73 10.06 5.73 0.45
C LEU A 73 10.43 6.44 1.75
N ASN A 74 10.96 5.69 2.71
CA ASN A 74 11.32 6.17 4.04
C ASN A 74 12.84 6.36 4.18
N LYS A 75 13.24 7.03 5.26
CA LYS A 75 14.63 7.36 5.65
C LYS A 75 15.35 8.32 4.70
N LEU A 76 14.64 9.27 4.11
CA LEU A 76 15.27 10.32 3.30
C LEU A 76 16.27 11.19 4.08
N ASP A 77 16.16 11.25 5.40
CA ASP A 77 17.12 11.92 6.27
C ASP A 77 18.55 11.37 6.17
N MET A 78 18.70 10.10 5.78
CA MET A 78 20.01 9.46 5.58
C MET A 78 20.54 9.63 4.16
N VAL A 79 19.76 10.20 3.25
CA VAL A 79 20.16 10.45 1.86
C VAL A 79 20.52 11.94 1.69
N PRO A 80 21.72 12.26 1.18
CA PRO A 80 22.11 13.64 0.85
C PRO A 80 21.08 14.29 -0.07
N GLU A 81 20.70 15.54 0.22
CA GLU A 81 19.60 16.26 -0.44
C GLU A 81 19.79 16.35 -1.97
N ASP A 82 21.03 16.53 -2.41
CA ASP A 82 21.45 16.55 -3.81
C ASP A 82 21.31 15.20 -4.53
N GLU A 83 21.38 14.09 -3.79
CA GLU A 83 21.22 12.73 -4.33
C GLU A 83 19.79 12.18 -4.22
N ARG A 84 18.94 12.74 -3.35
CA ARG A 84 17.58 12.24 -3.09
C ARG A 84 16.78 12.01 -4.36
N ALA A 85 16.67 13.03 -5.21
CA ALA A 85 15.90 12.96 -6.43
C ALA A 85 16.43 11.89 -7.41
N ALA A 86 17.74 11.71 -7.48
CA ALA A 86 18.36 10.70 -8.33
C ALA A 86 18.10 9.29 -7.81
N ARG A 87 18.26 9.07 -6.50
CA ARG A 87 17.98 7.79 -5.81
C ARG A 87 16.52 7.37 -5.96
N VAL A 88 15.58 8.28 -5.71
CA VAL A 88 14.14 8.03 -5.84
C VAL A 88 13.79 7.66 -7.28
N LYS A 89 14.32 8.42 -8.26
CA LYS A 89 14.08 8.14 -9.68
C LYS A 89 14.65 6.80 -10.12
N ASP A 90 15.85 6.44 -9.66
CA ASP A 90 16.44 5.11 -9.93
C ASP A 90 15.58 4.00 -9.32
N PHE A 91 15.15 4.15 -8.08
CA PHE A 91 14.29 3.20 -7.40
C PHE A 91 12.98 2.97 -8.18
N ILE A 92 12.25 4.04 -8.50
CA ILE A 92 10.97 3.94 -9.23
C ILE A 92 11.17 3.27 -10.59
N LYS A 93 12.26 3.60 -11.30
CA LYS A 93 12.58 3.01 -12.60
C LYS A 93 12.87 1.51 -12.49
N ARG A 94 13.69 1.07 -11.53
CA ARG A 94 14.06 -0.34 -11.33
C ARG A 94 12.92 -1.17 -10.74
N TYR A 95 12.10 -0.56 -9.89
CA TYR A 95 10.92 -1.16 -9.30
C TYR A 95 9.74 -1.21 -10.28
N LYS A 96 9.74 -0.37 -11.33
CA LYS A 96 8.70 -0.27 -12.38
C LYS A 96 7.32 0.05 -11.82
N TRP A 97 7.28 0.95 -10.84
CA TRP A 97 6.05 1.34 -10.18
C TRP A 97 5.28 2.42 -10.95
N LYS A 98 3.95 2.30 -10.94
CA LYS A 98 3.03 3.23 -11.64
C LYS A 98 2.01 3.90 -10.72
N GLY A 99 1.98 3.53 -9.45
CA GLY A 99 1.05 4.09 -8.47
C GLY A 99 1.61 5.33 -7.78
N PRO A 100 0.87 5.86 -6.80
CA PRO A 100 1.35 6.96 -5.95
C PRO A 100 2.65 6.59 -5.24
N VAL A 101 3.54 7.57 -5.15
CA VAL A 101 4.81 7.49 -4.43
C VAL A 101 4.87 8.64 -3.44
N PHE A 102 5.22 8.33 -2.20
CA PHE A 102 5.43 9.31 -1.16
C PHE A 102 6.85 9.20 -0.63
N GLU A 103 7.46 10.34 -0.43
CA GLU A 103 8.82 10.52 0.04
C GLU A 103 8.74 11.03 1.48
N ILE A 104 9.20 10.24 2.44
CA ILE A 104 9.10 10.59 3.86
C ILE A 104 10.41 10.33 4.63
N SER A 105 10.53 11.01 5.76
CA SER A 105 11.41 10.62 6.85
C SER A 105 10.60 10.51 8.12
N ALA A 106 10.39 9.28 8.60
CA ALA A 106 9.68 9.05 9.85
C ALA A 106 10.40 9.69 11.06
N LEU A 107 11.73 9.82 11.00
CA LEU A 107 12.54 10.40 12.08
C LEU A 107 12.37 11.91 12.18
N THR A 108 12.50 12.62 11.04
CA THR A 108 12.41 14.09 10.99
C THR A 108 10.97 14.58 10.80
N ARG A 109 10.03 13.67 10.51
CA ARG A 109 8.63 13.93 10.13
C ARG A 109 8.47 14.62 8.77
N GLU A 110 9.53 14.72 7.99
CA GLU A 110 9.50 15.23 6.61
C GLU A 110 8.56 14.35 5.76
N GLY A 111 7.70 14.98 4.96
CA GLY A 111 6.78 14.27 4.05
C GLY A 111 5.62 13.51 4.72
N CYS A 112 5.61 13.37 6.04
CA CYS A 112 4.57 12.63 6.76
C CYS A 112 3.20 13.33 6.70
N GLN A 113 3.15 14.65 6.81
CA GLN A 113 1.87 15.38 6.80
C GLN A 113 1.14 15.26 5.45
N PRO A 114 1.79 15.48 4.28
CA PRO A 114 1.18 15.23 2.98
C PRO A 114 0.71 13.78 2.80
N LEU A 115 1.49 12.80 3.27
CA LEU A 115 1.11 11.38 3.22
C LEU A 115 -0.18 11.12 4.01
N ILE A 116 -0.27 11.64 5.25
CA ILE A 116 -1.46 11.47 6.10
C ILE A 116 -2.69 12.09 5.44
N HIS A 117 -2.58 13.31 4.91
CA HIS A 117 -3.69 13.97 4.22
C HIS A 117 -4.15 13.18 2.99
N ALA A 118 -3.21 12.70 2.16
CA ALA A 118 -3.55 11.88 1.02
C ALA A 118 -4.28 10.59 1.43
N ILE A 119 -3.79 9.90 2.47
CA ILE A 119 -4.44 8.70 3.00
C ILE A 119 -5.86 9.02 3.47
N TYR A 120 -6.03 10.13 4.20
CA TYR A 120 -7.34 10.56 4.68
C TYR A 120 -8.31 10.80 3.53
N ASP A 121 -7.90 11.56 2.52
CA ASP A 121 -8.73 11.87 1.35
C ASP A 121 -9.12 10.60 0.57
N HIS A 122 -8.17 9.68 0.39
CA HIS A 122 -8.42 8.42 -0.30
C HIS A 122 -9.41 7.53 0.45
N VAL A 123 -9.22 7.35 1.76
CA VAL A 123 -10.12 6.52 2.58
C VAL A 123 -11.50 7.17 2.68
N ALA A 124 -11.59 8.50 2.82
CA ALA A 124 -12.85 9.22 2.87
C ALA A 124 -13.63 9.15 1.55
N ALA A 125 -12.95 9.24 0.40
CA ALA A 125 -13.56 9.08 -0.91
C ALA A 125 -14.18 7.67 -1.07
N GLU A 126 -13.44 6.63 -0.68
CA GLU A 126 -13.97 5.27 -0.73
C GLU A 126 -15.10 5.00 0.28
N GLN A 127 -15.19 5.75 1.37
CA GLN A 127 -16.32 5.66 2.30
C GLN A 127 -17.59 6.29 1.72
N ARG A 128 -17.49 7.46 1.07
CA ARG A 128 -18.64 8.13 0.44
C ARG A 128 -19.29 7.30 -0.68
N VAL A 129 -18.48 6.61 -1.50
CA VAL A 129 -18.99 5.75 -2.58
C VAL A 129 -19.87 4.59 -2.07
N ILE A 130 -19.65 4.15 -0.82
CA ILE A 130 -20.46 3.10 -0.21
C ILE A 130 -21.74 3.66 0.41
N GLU A 131 -21.69 4.85 1.03
CA GLU A 131 -22.89 5.53 1.54
C GLU A 131 -23.85 5.96 0.41
N GLU A 132 -23.32 6.38 -0.75
CA GLU A 132 -24.13 6.75 -1.92
C GLU A 132 -24.76 5.52 -2.62
N ARG A 133 -24.23 4.31 -2.40
CA ARG A 133 -24.85 3.05 -2.85
C ARG A 133 -25.93 2.59 -1.87
N ASP A 134 -26.99 3.38 -1.74
CA ASP A 134 -28.20 2.94 -1.07
C ASP A 134 -29.05 2.07 -2.01
N VAL A 135 -28.85 0.75 -1.93
CA VAL A 135 -29.61 -0.29 -2.66
C VAL A 135 -31.13 -0.20 -2.48
N ARG A 136 -31.65 0.61 -1.55
CA ARG A 136 -33.09 0.87 -1.42
C ARG A 136 -33.68 1.68 -2.58
N PHE A 137 -32.85 2.35 -3.39
CA PHE A 137 -33.28 3.15 -4.54
C PHE A 137 -32.91 2.57 -5.91
N ASP A 138 -32.32 1.38 -5.96
CA ASP A 138 -32.11 0.64 -7.21
C ASP A 138 -33.46 -0.02 -7.59
N ALA A 139 -34.40 0.79 -8.06
CA ALA A 139 -35.69 0.30 -8.54
C ALA A 139 -35.44 -0.56 -9.79
N PRO A 140 -35.98 -1.80 -9.88
CA PRO A 140 -35.98 -2.52 -11.14
C PRO A 140 -36.81 -1.69 -12.13
N THR A 141 -36.18 -1.22 -13.20
CA THR A 141 -36.87 -0.62 -14.34
C THR A 141 -37.99 -1.57 -14.77
N PRO A 142 -39.28 -1.17 -14.73
CA PRO A 142 -40.32 -2.04 -15.24
C PRO A 142 -40.07 -2.18 -16.74
N SER A 143 -39.69 -3.38 -17.17
CA SER A 143 -39.63 -3.73 -18.59
C SER A 143 -41.04 -3.61 -19.13
N GLY A 144 -41.24 -2.62 -19.99
CA GLY A 144 -42.46 -2.50 -20.77
C GLY A 144 -42.73 -3.79 -21.54
N SER A 145 -43.87 -4.40 -21.28
CA SER A 145 -44.49 -5.38 -22.16
C SER A 145 -45.86 -4.82 -22.53
N ALA A 146 -45.90 -4.20 -23.71
CA ALA A 146 -47.12 -4.04 -24.48
C ALA A 146 -47.59 -5.41 -25.01
N ALA A 147 -48.87 -5.44 -25.44
CA ALA A 147 -49.65 -6.57 -25.95
C ALA A 147 -50.26 -7.45 -24.83
N GLU A 148 -51.57 -7.68 -24.76
CA GLU A 148 -52.65 -7.70 -25.77
C GLU A 148 -54.00 -7.38 -25.12
#